data_AF-B0SU76-F1
#
_entry.id   AF-B0SU76-F1
#
_cell.length_a   1.000
_cell.length_b   1.000
_cell.length_c   1.000
_cell.angle_alpha   90.00
_cell.angle_beta   90.00
_cell.angle_gamma   90.00
#
_symmetry.space_group_name_H-M   'P 1'
#
loop_
_entity.id
_entity.type
_entity.pdbx_description
1 polymer ?
#
loop_
_entity_poly.entity_id
_entity_poly.type
_entity_poly.pdbx_seq_one_letter_code
_entity_poly.pdbx_strand_id
1 'polypeptide(L)'
;MRIVYLLYLLIFIGNISCNQINLGSPLEISQAGVDTINTEFYKRKKVDLLSVKSCEGCHEEETKEWKASGHGRSWNNPVFKHALQKEPARWCVNCHAPLDKQKLASIDSIFPLPGGGVNLDSESQLTSEGINCAVCHVRDGKIYSAKKPTPSSIRLSIHPIEVDENLGKTEFCASCHEFPFPIHEKNINQQTIKFHKTMMQSTVSEFRNSISLGENSNCQSCHFRNGTTQSSFHGSLSFHTDLYPIQLSIQKKDQAFIVSLKIKNVGHVWPTGDYFRQIRIRILREDGRERIFIHSRTPTSLTEPKWGNDYRLHPKQSVIQVEYNVGDSKPKYCAIEMHKQGGIQNLIMKEVGKKTYESTFIRNIYEGACATVNEPLDKK
;
A
#
# COMPACT_ATOMS: atom_id res chain seq x y z
N MET A 1 -61.06 -27.18 -45.02
CA MET A 1 -59.59 -27.08 -44.91
C MET A 1 -59.14 -25.68 -45.34
N ARG A 2 -58.89 -24.79 -44.39
CA ARG A 2 -58.17 -23.53 -44.60
C ARG A 2 -57.41 -23.21 -43.31
N ILE A 3 -56.09 -23.19 -43.43
CA ILE A 3 -55.14 -22.86 -42.37
C ILE A 3 -54.95 -21.34 -42.41
N VAL A 4 -55.12 -20.69 -41.26
CA VAL A 4 -54.74 -19.29 -41.01
C VAL A 4 -53.63 -19.33 -39.96
N TYR A 5 -52.44 -18.85 -40.33
CA TYR A 5 -51.32 -18.65 -39.41
C TYR A 5 -51.51 -17.32 -38.67
N LEU A 6 -51.43 -17.35 -37.34
CA LEU A 6 -51.34 -16.16 -36.50
C LEU A 6 -50.23 -16.36 -35.47
N LEU A 7 -49.29 -15.40 -35.48
CA LEU A 7 -48.10 -15.33 -34.65
C LEU A 7 -48.43 -15.30 -33.15
N TYR A 8 -47.64 -16.00 -32.34
CA TYR A 8 -47.43 -15.66 -30.93
C TYR A 8 -45.94 -15.54 -30.63
N LEU A 9 -45.58 -14.37 -30.09
CA LEU A 9 -44.27 -14.00 -29.55
C LEU A 9 -43.87 -14.94 -28.39
N LEU A 10 -42.64 -15.45 -28.44
CA LEU A 10 -41.90 -15.88 -27.25
C LEU A 10 -40.85 -14.82 -26.92
N ILE A 11 -41.05 -14.12 -25.81
CA ILE A 11 -40.08 -13.21 -25.22
C ILE A 11 -38.99 -14.08 -24.55
N PHE A 12 -37.84 -14.21 -25.19
CA PHE A 12 -36.62 -14.69 -24.54
C PHE A 12 -35.96 -13.51 -23.85
N ILE A 13 -36.01 -13.50 -22.51
CA ILE A 13 -35.23 -12.60 -21.67
C ILE A 13 -33.76 -13.02 -21.83
N GLY A 14 -32.97 -12.19 -22.51
CA GLY A 14 -31.54 -12.41 -22.69
C GLY A 14 -30.83 -12.42 -21.34
N ASN A 15 -30.21 -13.56 -21.01
CA ASN A 15 -29.17 -13.63 -19.99
C ASN A 15 -28.00 -12.76 -20.47
N ILE A 16 -27.83 -11.60 -19.83
CA ILE A 16 -26.61 -10.79 -19.93
C ILE A 16 -25.51 -11.60 -19.25
N SER A 17 -24.77 -12.35 -20.05
CA SER A 17 -23.52 -12.99 -19.67
C SER A 17 -22.56 -11.92 -19.14
N CYS A 18 -22.16 -12.07 -17.88
CA CYS A 18 -21.10 -11.30 -17.26
C CYS A 18 -19.81 -11.57 -18.03
N ASN A 19 -19.47 -10.69 -18.98
CA ASN A 19 -18.22 -10.75 -19.71
C ASN A 19 -17.07 -10.71 -18.71
N GLN A 20 -16.24 -11.76 -18.78
CA GLN A 20 -14.97 -11.82 -18.08
C GLN A 20 -14.17 -10.56 -18.41
N ILE A 21 -14.02 -9.69 -17.42
CA ILE A 21 -13.05 -8.61 -17.46
C ILE A 21 -11.69 -9.30 -17.53
N ASN A 22 -11.07 -9.24 -18.69
CA ASN A 22 -9.74 -9.75 -18.96
C ASN A 22 -8.75 -8.88 -18.17
N LEU A 23 -8.59 -9.18 -16.88
CA LEU A 23 -7.48 -8.68 -16.07
C LEU A 23 -6.23 -9.32 -16.67
N GLY A 24 -5.46 -8.52 -17.42
CA GLY A 24 -4.22 -8.96 -18.05
C GLY A 24 -3.36 -9.79 -17.09
N SER A 25 -2.66 -10.77 -17.64
CA SER A 25 -1.85 -11.68 -16.83
C SER A 25 -0.85 -10.87 -15.97
N PRO A 26 -0.53 -11.32 -14.73
CA PRO A 26 0.42 -10.63 -13.84
C PRO A 26 1.80 -10.34 -14.47
N LEU A 27 2.12 -11.05 -15.56
CA LEU A 27 3.34 -10.89 -16.34
C LEU A 27 3.38 -9.63 -17.22
N GLU A 28 2.25 -9.01 -17.55
CA GLU A 28 2.24 -7.78 -18.37
C GLU A 28 2.43 -6.49 -17.54
N ILE A 29 2.37 -6.59 -16.21
CA ILE A 29 2.56 -5.45 -15.30
C ILE A 29 4.07 -5.21 -15.00
N SER A 30 4.97 -6.01 -15.58
CA SER A 30 6.41 -6.00 -15.26
C SER A 30 7.26 -4.98 -16.04
N GLN A 31 6.68 -4.00 -16.74
CA GLN A 31 7.46 -2.97 -17.46
C GLN A 31 7.48 -1.60 -16.78
N ALA A 32 7.50 -1.60 -15.44
CA ALA A 32 7.98 -0.44 -14.69
C ALA A 32 9.53 -0.45 -14.74
N GLY A 33 10.07 0.11 -15.82
CA GLY A 33 11.51 0.18 -16.10
C GLY A 33 11.87 -0.66 -17.32
N VAL A 34 12.05 -0.01 -18.47
CA VAL A 34 12.69 -0.62 -19.63
C VAL A 34 13.98 0.16 -19.86
N ASP A 35 15.10 -0.56 -19.81
CA ASP A 35 16.44 -0.10 -20.13
C ASP A 35 16.67 -0.21 -21.64
N THR A 36 16.11 0.71 -22.44
CA THR A 36 16.64 0.95 -23.79
C THR A 36 16.99 2.42 -23.97
N ILE A 37 18.26 2.68 -23.72
CA ILE A 37 18.93 3.97 -23.75
C ILE A 37 18.88 4.62 -25.16
N ASN A 38 18.21 5.77 -25.29
CA ASN A 38 18.69 6.85 -26.16
C ASN A 38 19.20 8.01 -25.29
N THR A 39 20.49 7.96 -24.96
CA THR A 39 21.13 8.82 -23.96
C THR A 39 22.00 9.92 -24.56
N GLU A 40 21.88 10.28 -25.83
CA GLU A 40 22.75 11.29 -26.46
C GLU A 40 22.86 12.59 -25.62
N PHE A 41 21.77 13.06 -25.02
CA PHE A 41 21.76 14.25 -24.16
C PHE A 41 22.40 14.03 -22.78
N TYR A 42 22.08 12.92 -22.10
CA TYR A 42 22.53 12.65 -20.72
C TYR A 42 23.93 12.02 -20.64
N LYS A 43 24.35 11.22 -21.64
CA LYS A 43 25.74 10.71 -21.77
C LYS A 43 26.74 11.86 -21.88
N ARG A 44 26.41 12.90 -22.65
CA ARG A 44 27.25 14.11 -22.80
C ARG A 44 27.42 14.87 -21.48
N LYS A 45 26.44 14.80 -20.57
CA LYS A 45 26.46 15.47 -19.26
C LYS A 45 26.83 14.58 -18.07
N LYS A 46 27.10 13.28 -18.28
CA LYS A 46 27.40 12.29 -17.21
C LYS A 46 26.36 12.27 -16.06
N VAL A 47 25.08 12.47 -16.36
CA VAL A 47 24.01 12.42 -15.34
C VAL A 47 23.49 11.00 -15.21
N ASP A 48 23.55 10.43 -14.01
CA ASP A 48 22.93 9.14 -13.71
C ASP A 48 21.48 9.37 -13.26
N LEU A 49 20.54 9.26 -14.20
CA LEU A 49 19.11 9.47 -13.93
C LEU A 49 18.50 8.44 -12.97
N LEU A 50 19.25 7.40 -12.60
CA LEU A 50 18.74 6.33 -11.74
C LEU A 50 18.82 6.64 -10.25
N SER A 51 19.73 7.52 -9.81
CA SER A 51 19.86 7.89 -8.39
C SER A 51 19.17 9.22 -8.10
N VAL A 52 18.58 9.33 -6.90
CA VAL A 52 17.96 10.56 -6.40
C VAL A 52 18.92 11.76 -6.40
N LYS A 53 20.25 11.53 -6.33
CA LYS A 53 21.27 12.58 -6.38
C LYS A 53 21.17 13.48 -7.62
N SER A 54 20.69 12.92 -8.73
CA SER A 54 20.49 13.69 -9.97
C SER A 54 19.26 14.60 -9.93
N CYS A 55 18.37 14.40 -8.95
CA CYS A 55 17.11 15.13 -8.80
C CYS A 55 17.15 16.12 -7.64
N GLU A 56 17.82 15.77 -6.53
CA GLU A 56 17.72 16.50 -5.26
C GLU A 56 18.17 17.97 -5.34
N GLY A 57 19.10 18.31 -6.24
CA GLY A 57 19.59 19.67 -6.43
C GLY A 57 18.56 20.65 -7.03
N CYS A 58 17.49 20.16 -7.65
CA CYS A 58 16.41 20.99 -8.20
C CYS A 58 15.01 20.63 -7.66
N HIS A 59 14.88 19.46 -7.03
CA HIS A 59 13.65 18.90 -6.47
C HIS A 59 13.82 18.56 -4.99
N GLU A 60 14.30 19.53 -4.20
CA GLU A 60 14.64 19.33 -2.79
C GLU A 60 13.41 18.98 -1.94
N GLU A 61 12.29 19.65 -2.17
CA GLU A 61 11.03 19.40 -1.45
C GLU A 61 10.51 17.99 -1.73
N GLU A 62 10.43 17.62 -3.02
CA GLU A 62 10.00 16.29 -3.45
C GLU A 62 10.92 15.20 -2.88
N THR A 63 12.24 15.45 -2.86
CA THR A 63 13.23 14.52 -2.31
C THR A 63 13.05 14.37 -0.79
N LYS A 64 12.81 15.46 -0.07
CA LYS A 64 12.56 15.43 1.38
C LYS A 64 11.32 14.61 1.71
N GLU A 65 10.23 14.82 0.97
CA GLU A 65 8.98 14.06 1.14
C GLU A 65 9.17 12.57 0.82
N TRP A 66 9.81 12.27 -0.30
CA TRP A 66 10.14 10.91 -0.69
C TRP A 66 10.99 10.19 0.37
N LYS A 67 12.04 10.83 0.88
CA LYS A 67 12.93 10.25 1.90
C LYS A 67 12.17 9.94 3.19
N ALA A 68 11.20 10.78 3.54
CA ALA A 68 10.32 10.57 4.69
C ALA A 68 9.17 9.59 4.41
N SER A 69 9.01 9.06 3.20
CA SER A 69 7.84 8.29 2.78
C SER A 69 7.95 6.77 3.05
N GLY A 70 6.91 6.01 2.69
CA GLY A 70 7.01 4.55 2.64
C GLY A 70 7.86 4.04 1.47
N HIS A 71 7.90 4.79 0.36
CA HIS A 71 8.64 4.44 -0.86
C HIS A 71 10.14 4.63 -0.71
N GLY A 72 10.60 5.81 -0.24
CA GLY A 72 12.02 6.06 0.00
C GLY A 72 12.62 5.26 1.16
N ARG A 73 11.76 4.63 1.99
CA ARG A 73 12.17 3.68 3.04
C ARG A 73 11.79 2.25 2.73
N SER A 74 11.30 1.94 1.53
CA SER A 74 10.79 0.60 1.20
C SER A 74 11.84 -0.47 1.44
N TRP A 75 13.09 -0.24 1.01
CA TRP A 75 14.23 -1.12 1.27
C TRP A 75 14.68 -1.09 2.74
N ASN A 76 14.74 0.09 3.34
CA ASN A 76 15.27 0.29 4.70
C ASN A 76 14.24 0.09 5.82
N ASN A 77 13.04 -0.38 5.49
CA ASN A 77 12.01 -0.62 6.46
C ASN A 77 12.40 -1.83 7.35
N PRO A 78 12.49 -1.67 8.67
CA PRO A 78 12.90 -2.76 9.57
C PRO A 78 11.95 -3.96 9.56
N VAL A 79 10.65 -3.74 9.29
CA VAL A 79 9.68 -4.84 9.11
C VAL A 79 10.01 -5.64 7.86
N PHE A 80 10.38 -4.94 6.77
CA PHE A 80 10.78 -5.59 5.52
C PHE A 80 12.12 -6.31 5.66
N LYS A 81 13.16 -5.65 6.21
CA LYS A 81 14.47 -6.27 6.43
C LYS A 81 14.38 -7.53 7.31
N HIS A 82 13.53 -7.50 8.34
CA HIS A 82 13.22 -8.69 9.15
C HIS A 82 12.56 -9.80 8.33
N ALA A 83 11.51 -9.49 7.56
CA ALA A 83 10.83 -10.48 6.70
C ALA A 83 11.80 -11.08 5.67
N LEU A 84 12.65 -10.25 5.06
CA LEU A 84 13.59 -10.67 4.03
C LEU A 84 14.68 -11.62 4.56
N GLN A 85 15.10 -11.43 5.81
CA GLN A 85 16.01 -12.36 6.49
C GLN A 85 15.36 -13.72 6.76
N LYS A 86 14.04 -13.78 6.89
CA LYS A 86 13.29 -15.02 7.13
C LYS A 86 12.93 -15.74 5.83
N GLU A 87 12.53 -14.98 4.82
CA GLU A 87 12.08 -15.48 3.53
C GLU A 87 12.85 -14.76 2.42
N PRO A 88 14.13 -15.12 2.20
CA PRO A 88 14.98 -14.46 1.23
C PRO A 88 14.54 -14.82 -0.19
N ALA A 89 13.69 -13.98 -0.77
CA ALA A 89 13.16 -14.15 -2.12
C ALA A 89 13.51 -12.95 -3.00
N ARG A 90 14.07 -13.21 -4.19
CA ARG A 90 14.34 -12.17 -5.20
C ARG A 90 13.08 -11.39 -5.59
N TRP A 91 11.90 -12.03 -5.50
CA TRP A 91 10.59 -11.40 -5.67
C TRP A 91 10.43 -10.10 -4.88
N CYS A 92 10.91 -10.08 -3.63
CA CYS A 92 10.78 -8.95 -2.72
C CYS A 92 11.35 -7.65 -3.30
N VAL A 93 12.41 -7.78 -4.11
CA VAL A 93 13.11 -6.64 -4.73
C VAL A 93 12.25 -5.97 -5.81
N ASN A 94 11.32 -6.69 -6.44
CA ASN A 94 10.43 -6.16 -7.49
C ASN A 94 9.47 -5.07 -7.00
N CYS A 95 9.30 -4.93 -5.69
CA CYS A 95 8.51 -3.85 -5.10
C CYS A 95 9.33 -2.98 -4.16
N HIS A 96 10.40 -3.50 -3.53
CA HIS A 96 11.16 -2.76 -2.53
C HIS A 96 12.42 -2.05 -3.05
N ALA A 97 12.93 -2.43 -4.23
CA ALA A 97 13.99 -1.72 -4.96
C ALA A 97 13.97 -2.13 -6.46
N PRO A 98 12.96 -1.67 -7.23
CA PRO A 98 12.57 -2.31 -8.49
C PRO A 98 13.37 -1.92 -9.74
N LEU A 99 14.32 -0.98 -9.69
CA LEU A 99 15.16 -0.68 -10.84
C LEU A 99 16.02 -1.90 -11.21
N ASP A 100 16.30 -2.12 -12.50
CA ASP A 100 17.09 -3.28 -12.92
C ASP A 100 18.51 -3.27 -12.33
N LYS A 101 19.14 -2.08 -12.23
CA LYS A 101 20.41 -1.94 -11.50
C LYS A 101 20.30 -2.26 -10.01
N GLN A 102 19.16 -1.97 -9.36
CA GLN A 102 18.93 -2.36 -7.97
C GLN A 102 18.75 -3.87 -7.84
N LYS A 103 17.99 -4.49 -8.75
CA LYS A 103 17.82 -5.95 -8.80
C LYS A 103 19.14 -6.67 -9.01
N LEU A 104 19.93 -6.26 -10.00
CA LEU A 104 21.24 -6.84 -10.30
C LEU A 104 22.19 -6.69 -9.11
N ALA A 105 22.32 -5.48 -8.56
CA ALA A 105 23.14 -5.26 -7.37
C ALA A 105 22.68 -6.14 -6.19
N SER A 106 21.38 -6.27 -5.99
CA SER A 106 20.82 -7.14 -4.94
C SER A 106 21.15 -8.62 -5.19
N ILE A 107 21.11 -9.09 -6.43
CA ILE A 107 21.49 -10.48 -6.77
C ILE A 107 22.99 -10.70 -6.52
N ASP A 108 23.84 -9.77 -6.91
CA ASP A 108 25.29 -9.97 -6.80
C ASP A 108 25.79 -9.85 -5.37
N SER A 109 25.19 -8.98 -4.56
CA SER A 109 25.71 -8.65 -3.23
C SER A 109 24.82 -9.09 -2.07
N ILE A 110 23.52 -9.26 -2.27
CA ILE A 110 22.53 -9.46 -1.17
C ILE A 110 21.92 -10.87 -1.20
N PHE A 111 21.64 -11.44 -2.38
CA PHE A 111 20.91 -12.71 -2.54
C PHE A 111 21.53 -13.73 -3.50
N PRO A 112 21.47 -15.01 -3.14
CA PRO A 112 21.59 -15.59 -1.81
C PRO A 112 23.06 -15.83 -1.47
N LEU A 113 23.42 -15.72 -0.19
CA LEU A 113 24.73 -16.19 0.28
C LEU A 113 24.79 -17.72 0.36
N PRO A 114 26.00 -18.32 0.33
CA PRO A 114 26.19 -19.70 0.75
C PRO A 114 25.54 -19.95 2.12
N GLY A 115 24.63 -20.92 2.21
CA GLY A 115 23.84 -21.21 3.42
C GLY A 115 22.42 -20.61 3.45
N GLY A 116 22.00 -19.90 2.38
CA GLY A 116 20.59 -19.50 2.20
C GLY A 116 20.18 -18.23 2.93
N GLY A 117 21.13 -17.39 3.35
CA GLY A 117 20.88 -16.09 3.99
C GLY A 117 21.03 -14.89 3.05
N VAL A 118 20.81 -13.69 3.60
CA VAL A 118 21.02 -12.40 2.91
C VAL A 118 22.10 -11.59 3.60
N ASN A 119 22.90 -10.85 2.82
CA ASN A 119 23.84 -9.88 3.34
C ASN A 119 23.28 -8.47 3.15
N LEU A 120 22.73 -7.89 4.22
CA LEU A 120 22.19 -6.53 4.16
C LEU A 120 23.28 -5.45 4.29
N ASP A 121 24.49 -5.81 4.70
CA ASP A 121 25.61 -4.87 4.87
C ASP A 121 26.32 -4.55 3.54
N SER A 122 26.07 -5.36 2.51
CA SER A 122 26.61 -5.21 1.16
C SER A 122 25.65 -4.49 0.20
N GLU A 123 24.59 -3.85 0.73
CA GLU A 123 23.62 -3.13 -0.09
C GLU A 123 24.28 -1.90 -0.76
N SER A 124 23.99 -1.71 -2.05
CA SER A 124 24.47 -0.52 -2.76
C SER A 124 23.69 0.72 -2.33
N GLN A 125 24.31 1.90 -2.48
CA GLN A 125 23.61 3.16 -2.23
C GLN A 125 22.29 3.24 -3.03
N LEU A 126 22.30 2.84 -4.30
CA LEU A 126 21.09 2.84 -5.13
C LEU A 126 20.00 1.91 -4.57
N THR A 127 20.36 0.74 -4.04
CA THR A 127 19.39 -0.18 -3.41
C THR A 127 18.77 0.43 -2.16
N SER A 128 19.58 1.14 -1.36
CA SER A 128 19.12 1.83 -0.13
C SER A 128 18.09 2.94 -0.39
N GLU A 129 18.03 3.47 -1.63
CA GLU A 129 17.00 4.42 -2.06
C GLU A 129 15.62 3.75 -2.24
N GLY A 130 15.56 2.43 -2.39
CA GLY A 130 14.30 1.71 -2.58
C GLY A 130 13.50 2.19 -3.81
N ILE A 131 12.19 2.38 -3.67
CA ILE A 131 11.34 3.02 -4.69
C ILE A 131 11.68 4.52 -4.78
N ASN A 132 12.63 4.88 -5.64
CA ASN A 132 13.09 6.26 -5.84
C ASN A 132 12.40 6.98 -7.02
N CYS A 133 12.85 8.20 -7.33
CA CYS A 133 12.27 9.02 -8.41
C CYS A 133 12.27 8.29 -9.77
N ALA A 134 13.37 7.60 -10.09
CA ALA A 134 13.57 6.94 -11.35
C ALA A 134 12.59 5.78 -11.57
N VAL A 135 12.19 5.09 -10.50
CA VAL A 135 11.22 3.99 -10.57
C VAL A 135 9.90 4.42 -11.22
N CYS A 136 9.44 5.63 -10.90
CA CYS A 136 8.17 6.14 -11.43
C CYS A 136 8.36 7.00 -12.68
N HIS A 137 9.40 7.84 -12.68
CA HIS A 137 9.56 8.91 -13.65
C HIS A 137 10.54 8.59 -14.78
N VAL A 138 11.38 7.55 -14.69
CA VAL A 138 12.41 7.29 -15.69
C VAL A 138 12.20 5.95 -16.38
N ARG A 139 12.07 5.97 -17.71
CA ARG A 139 12.05 4.78 -18.58
C ARG A 139 12.81 5.11 -19.86
N ASP A 140 13.61 4.17 -20.37
CA ASP A 140 14.37 4.32 -21.61
C ASP A 140 15.26 5.58 -21.66
N GLY A 141 15.78 6.00 -20.49
CA GLY A 141 16.57 7.22 -20.33
C GLY A 141 15.80 8.53 -20.50
N LYS A 142 14.47 8.48 -20.54
CA LYS A 142 13.57 9.63 -20.63
C LYS A 142 12.82 9.84 -19.33
N ILE A 143 12.49 11.11 -19.04
CA ILE A 143 11.72 11.50 -17.85
C ILE A 143 10.25 11.68 -18.24
N TYR A 144 9.35 11.04 -17.51
CA TYR A 144 7.92 11.02 -17.76
C TYR A 144 7.13 11.77 -16.67
N SER A 145 6.04 12.40 -17.09
CA SER A 145 5.03 13.00 -16.23
C SER A 145 3.63 12.55 -16.65
N ALA A 146 2.70 12.48 -15.70
CA ALA A 146 1.30 12.17 -15.99
C ALA A 146 0.60 13.26 -16.82
N LYS A 147 1.08 14.51 -16.75
CA LYS A 147 0.50 15.67 -17.45
C LYS A 147 1.59 16.50 -18.11
N LYS A 148 1.23 17.18 -19.21
CA LYS A 148 2.10 18.17 -19.85
C LYS A 148 2.46 19.26 -18.82
N PRO A 149 3.76 19.51 -18.58
CA PRO A 149 4.16 20.66 -17.76
C PRO A 149 3.69 21.96 -18.42
N THR A 150 3.38 22.97 -17.60
CA THR A 150 2.93 24.26 -18.12
C THR A 150 4.06 24.94 -18.91
N PRO A 151 3.79 25.50 -20.11
CA PRO A 151 4.80 26.04 -21.03
C PRO A 151 5.66 27.18 -20.45
N SER A 152 5.24 27.82 -19.37
CA SER A 152 5.94 28.90 -18.69
C SER A 152 6.99 28.44 -17.67
N SER A 153 7.22 27.13 -17.50
CA SER A 153 8.18 26.64 -16.52
C SER A 153 9.61 26.60 -17.09
N ILE A 154 10.53 27.35 -16.46
CA ILE A 154 11.99 27.20 -16.60
C ILE A 154 12.43 25.72 -16.49
N ARG A 155 11.62 24.85 -15.87
CA ARG A 155 11.87 23.42 -15.72
C ARG A 155 11.99 22.67 -17.06
N LEU A 156 11.24 23.05 -18.10
CA LEU A 156 11.34 22.42 -19.43
C LEU A 156 12.67 22.73 -20.15
N SER A 157 13.41 23.77 -19.73
CA SER A 157 14.71 24.09 -20.31
C SER A 157 15.88 23.32 -19.68
N ILE A 158 15.65 22.65 -18.54
CA ILE A 158 16.70 21.91 -17.81
C ILE A 158 16.81 20.46 -18.31
N HIS A 159 15.68 19.78 -18.49
CA HIS A 159 15.63 18.45 -19.12
C HIS A 159 14.27 18.20 -19.82
N PRO A 160 14.25 17.43 -20.93
CA PRO A 160 13.01 17.07 -21.61
C PRO A 160 12.08 16.25 -20.72
N ILE A 161 10.76 16.39 -20.93
CA ILE A 161 9.72 15.63 -20.24
C ILE A 161 8.76 15.07 -21.29
N GLU A 162 8.58 13.76 -21.26
CA GLU A 162 7.56 13.04 -22.03
C GLU A 162 6.28 12.91 -21.19
N VAL A 163 5.14 12.76 -21.87
CA VAL A 163 3.86 12.53 -21.19
C VAL A 163 3.44 11.08 -21.34
N ASP A 164 3.15 10.44 -20.21
CA ASP A 164 2.49 9.16 -20.14
C ASP A 164 1.37 9.25 -19.12
N GLU A 165 0.13 9.33 -19.61
CA GLU A 165 -1.06 9.46 -18.79
C GLU A 165 -1.25 8.28 -17.83
N ASN A 166 -0.64 7.12 -18.10
CA ASN A 166 -0.72 5.98 -17.20
C ASN A 166 -0.12 6.26 -15.82
N LEU A 167 0.86 7.17 -15.69
CA LEU A 167 1.39 7.61 -14.39
C LEU A 167 0.30 8.22 -13.48
N GLY A 168 -0.77 8.75 -14.07
CA GLY A 168 -1.91 9.32 -13.35
C GLY A 168 -3.05 8.33 -13.07
N LYS A 169 -2.88 7.05 -13.41
CA LYS A 169 -3.91 6.01 -13.28
C LYS A 169 -3.65 5.10 -12.08
N THR A 170 -4.71 4.46 -11.61
CA THR A 170 -4.67 3.48 -10.49
C THR A 170 -3.86 2.24 -10.87
N GLU A 171 -3.91 1.86 -12.15
CA GLU A 171 -3.23 0.68 -12.71
C GLU A 171 -1.71 0.77 -12.58
N PHE A 172 -1.14 1.98 -12.57
CA PHE A 172 0.30 2.18 -12.36
C PHE A 172 0.73 1.66 -10.99
N CYS A 173 -0.08 1.90 -9.97
CA CYS A 173 0.17 1.46 -8.59
C CYS A 173 -0.01 -0.06 -8.43
N ALA A 174 -0.83 -0.69 -9.29
CA ALA A 174 -1.13 -2.13 -9.20
C ALA A 174 0.11 -3.02 -9.33
N SER A 175 1.16 -2.53 -10.01
CA SER A 175 2.46 -3.21 -10.14
C SER A 175 3.09 -3.65 -8.82
N CYS A 176 2.84 -2.91 -7.74
CA CYS A 176 3.31 -3.25 -6.40
C CYS A 176 2.15 -3.45 -5.41
N HIS A 177 0.96 -2.91 -5.69
CA HIS A 177 -0.17 -2.88 -4.76
C HIS A 177 -1.30 -3.88 -5.05
N GLU A 178 -1.11 -4.78 -6.01
CA GLU A 178 -2.07 -5.83 -6.38
C GLU A 178 -1.31 -7.08 -6.81
N PHE A 179 -1.13 -8.06 -5.90
CA PHE A 179 -0.42 -9.29 -6.24
C PHE A 179 -0.89 -10.53 -5.46
N PRO A 180 -0.89 -11.71 -6.11
CA PRO A 180 -1.15 -12.99 -5.48
C PRO A 180 -0.03 -13.48 -4.57
N PHE A 181 -0.36 -14.43 -3.69
CA PHE A 181 0.66 -15.08 -2.86
C PHE A 181 1.73 -15.73 -3.74
N PRO A 182 3.02 -15.37 -3.57
CA PRO A 182 4.11 -16.07 -4.23
C PRO A 182 4.25 -17.48 -3.66
N ILE A 183 4.43 -18.46 -4.54
CA ILE A 183 4.74 -19.84 -4.16
C ILE A 183 6.22 -19.89 -3.80
N HIS A 184 6.51 -20.15 -2.53
CA HIS A 184 7.87 -20.34 -2.06
C HIS A 184 8.35 -21.75 -2.39
N GLU A 185 9.06 -21.89 -3.51
CA GLU A 185 9.81 -23.12 -3.79
C GLU A 185 11.13 -23.11 -3.02
N LYS A 186 11.58 -24.28 -2.56
CA LYS A 186 12.85 -24.41 -1.81
C LYS A 186 14.10 -24.00 -2.62
N ASN A 187 13.96 -23.80 -3.94
CA ASN A 187 15.05 -23.38 -4.81
C ASN A 187 15.18 -21.85 -4.83
N ILE A 188 16.07 -21.34 -3.98
CA ILE A 188 16.36 -19.91 -3.83
C ILE A 188 16.89 -19.24 -5.11
N ASN A 189 17.33 -20.02 -6.10
CA ASN A 189 17.84 -19.53 -7.38
C ASN A 189 16.78 -19.45 -8.49
N GLN A 190 15.52 -19.77 -8.21
CA GLN A 190 14.48 -19.74 -9.23
C GLN A 190 14.24 -18.32 -9.73
N GLN A 191 14.44 -18.11 -11.04
CA GLN A 191 14.23 -16.82 -11.70
C GLN A 191 12.73 -16.55 -11.97
N THR A 192 11.93 -17.61 -12.07
CA THR A 192 10.49 -17.52 -12.32
C THR A 192 9.71 -17.78 -11.05
N ILE A 193 8.96 -16.78 -10.59
CA ILE A 193 8.11 -16.91 -9.40
C ILE A 193 6.75 -17.42 -9.85
N LYS A 194 6.28 -18.50 -9.22
CA LYS A 194 4.91 -18.97 -9.38
C LYS A 194 4.02 -18.31 -8.34
N PHE A 195 2.74 -18.23 -8.64
CA PHE A 195 1.77 -17.59 -7.76
C PHE A 195 0.56 -18.50 -7.52
N HIS A 196 0.01 -18.43 -6.31
CA HIS A 196 -1.31 -18.98 -6.03
C HIS A 196 -2.39 -18.13 -6.71
N LYS A 197 -3.62 -18.62 -6.77
CA LYS A 197 -4.77 -17.83 -7.24
C LYS A 197 -5.24 -16.78 -6.24
N THR A 198 -4.92 -16.97 -4.96
CA THR A 198 -5.38 -16.11 -3.88
C THR A 198 -4.52 -14.85 -3.82
N MET A 199 -5.19 -13.69 -3.78
CA MET A 199 -4.53 -12.39 -3.65
C MET A 199 -3.94 -12.22 -2.25
N MET A 200 -2.63 -11.97 -2.16
CA MET A 200 -1.96 -11.64 -0.90
C MET A 200 -2.27 -10.19 -0.54
N GLN A 201 -2.01 -9.30 -1.50
CA GLN A 201 -2.33 -7.88 -1.40
C GLN A 201 -3.34 -7.53 -2.48
N SER A 202 -4.49 -6.99 -2.03
CA SER A 202 -5.65 -6.70 -2.88
C SER A 202 -6.06 -5.23 -2.87
N THR A 203 -5.11 -4.31 -2.68
CA THR A 203 -5.42 -2.88 -2.39
C THR A 203 -6.16 -2.20 -3.54
N VAL A 204 -5.78 -2.47 -4.79
CA VAL A 204 -6.44 -1.87 -5.96
C VAL A 204 -7.87 -2.42 -6.12
N SER A 205 -8.06 -3.72 -5.94
CA SER A 205 -9.37 -4.35 -5.97
C SER A 205 -10.25 -3.88 -4.80
N GLU A 206 -9.70 -3.74 -3.59
CA GLU A 206 -10.36 -3.15 -2.43
C GLU A 206 -10.78 -1.69 -2.69
N PHE A 207 -9.93 -0.93 -3.37
CA PHE A 207 -10.21 0.44 -3.79
C PHE A 207 -11.38 0.51 -4.77
N ARG A 208 -11.32 -0.27 -5.84
CA ARG A 208 -12.37 -0.37 -6.87
C ARG A 208 -13.71 -0.84 -6.31
N ASN A 209 -13.68 -1.72 -5.32
CA ASN A 209 -14.88 -2.26 -4.68
C ASN A 209 -15.49 -1.32 -3.62
N SER A 210 -14.83 -0.20 -3.28
CA SER A 210 -15.43 0.79 -2.40
C SER A 210 -16.55 1.54 -3.16
N ILE A 211 -17.80 1.18 -2.84
CA ILE A 211 -19.04 1.43 -3.63
C ILE A 211 -19.31 2.90 -4.04
N SER A 212 -18.58 3.91 -3.54
CA SER A 212 -18.69 5.24 -4.13
C SER A 212 -17.44 6.09 -3.96
N LEU A 213 -16.66 6.15 -5.03
CA LEU A 213 -15.86 7.32 -5.27
C LEU A 213 -16.47 8.05 -6.47
N GLY A 214 -16.55 9.38 -6.39
CA GLY A 214 -16.98 10.20 -7.51
C GLY A 214 -16.09 9.96 -8.73
N GLU A 215 -16.54 10.37 -9.92
CA GLU A 215 -15.97 10.02 -11.24
C GLU A 215 -14.47 10.36 -11.46
N ASN A 216 -13.76 10.93 -10.48
CA ASN A 216 -12.37 11.39 -10.60
C ASN A 216 -11.43 10.99 -9.44
N SER A 217 -11.79 10.02 -8.58
CA SER A 217 -10.87 9.57 -7.54
C SER A 217 -9.91 8.48 -8.04
N ASN A 218 -8.62 8.68 -7.80
CA ASN A 218 -7.56 7.71 -8.01
C ASN A 218 -6.62 7.69 -6.78
N CYS A 219 -5.65 6.77 -6.76
CA CYS A 219 -4.68 6.68 -5.66
C CYS A 219 -3.99 8.03 -5.41
N GLN A 220 -3.56 8.69 -6.48
CA GLN A 220 -2.87 9.96 -6.44
C GLN A 220 -3.74 11.06 -5.83
N SER A 221 -5.05 11.09 -6.06
CA SER A 221 -5.94 12.14 -5.55
C SER A 221 -6.04 12.20 -4.02
N CYS A 222 -5.75 11.09 -3.34
CA CYS A 222 -5.68 11.02 -1.87
C CYS A 222 -4.25 10.96 -1.35
N HIS A 223 -3.35 10.25 -2.04
CA HIS A 223 -1.98 10.07 -1.58
C HIS A 223 -1.09 11.25 -1.95
N PHE A 224 -1.32 11.93 -3.09
CA PHE A 224 -0.56 13.06 -3.60
C PHE A 224 -1.47 14.30 -3.56
N ARG A 225 -1.29 15.20 -2.59
CA ARG A 225 -2.24 16.29 -2.33
C ARG A 225 -2.31 17.30 -3.50
N ASN A 226 -3.51 17.78 -3.83
CA ASN A 226 -3.72 18.86 -4.82
C ASN A 226 -3.25 20.22 -4.28
N GLY A 227 -2.44 20.95 -5.06
CA GLY A 227 -2.18 22.39 -4.88
C GLY A 227 -0.73 22.78 -4.59
N THR A 228 0.17 21.83 -4.43
CA THR A 228 1.61 22.05 -4.25
C THR A 228 2.34 20.98 -5.05
N THR A 229 3.57 21.23 -5.46
CA THR A 229 4.47 20.30 -6.18
C THR A 229 4.89 19.09 -5.32
N GLN A 230 4.00 18.55 -4.49
CA GLN A 230 4.33 17.63 -3.41
C GLN A 230 4.24 16.17 -3.88
N SER A 231 5.39 15.50 -3.82
CA SER A 231 5.58 14.07 -4.02
C SER A 231 5.27 13.30 -2.75
N SER A 232 4.05 13.44 -2.24
CA SER A 232 3.69 12.79 -0.98
C SER A 232 3.30 11.33 -1.24
N PHE A 233 4.13 10.39 -0.77
CA PHE A 233 3.92 8.94 -0.89
C PHE A 233 3.52 8.34 0.46
N HIS A 234 2.26 8.56 0.88
CA HIS A 234 1.80 8.09 2.18
C HIS A 234 1.51 6.59 2.20
N GLY A 235 2.39 5.84 2.86
CA GLY A 235 2.19 4.48 3.38
C GLY A 235 2.42 4.42 4.90
N SER A 236 2.31 3.23 5.51
CA SER A 236 2.15 2.97 6.97
C SER A 236 3.08 3.67 7.99
N LEU A 237 4.12 4.38 7.57
CA LEU A 237 5.04 5.11 8.44
C LEU A 237 4.85 6.64 8.45
N SER A 238 4.16 7.22 7.47
CA SER A 238 3.95 8.68 7.38
C SER A 238 2.47 8.97 7.18
N PHE A 239 1.64 8.51 8.11
CA PHE A 239 0.25 8.93 8.20
C PHE A 239 0.29 10.34 8.77
N HIS A 240 0.10 11.35 7.93
CA HIS A 240 -0.31 12.66 8.43
C HIS A 240 -1.76 12.45 8.85
N THR A 241 -2.04 12.50 10.15
CA THR A 241 -3.40 12.26 10.66
C THR A 241 -4.38 13.35 10.19
N ASP A 242 -3.87 14.42 9.60
CA ASP A 242 -4.58 15.39 8.75
C ASP A 242 -5.41 14.75 7.62
N LEU A 243 -5.01 13.57 7.12
CA LEU A 243 -5.69 12.90 5.98
C LEU A 243 -6.89 12.03 6.39
N TYR A 244 -6.96 11.65 7.67
CA TYR A 244 -8.05 10.82 8.18
C TYR A 244 -8.60 11.47 9.45
N PRO A 245 -9.64 12.33 9.34
CA PRO A 245 -10.34 12.81 10.51
C PRO A 245 -11.04 11.61 11.16
N ILE A 246 -10.38 11.04 12.16
CA ILE A 246 -10.91 9.99 13.01
C ILE A 246 -11.77 10.67 14.06
N GLN A 247 -13.07 10.41 13.99
CA GLN A 247 -14.05 10.86 14.95
C GLN A 247 -14.43 9.67 15.81
N LEU A 248 -14.11 9.77 17.10
CA LEU A 248 -14.66 8.88 18.12
C LEU A 248 -15.89 9.54 18.73
N SER A 249 -16.89 8.77 19.14
CA SER A 249 -17.99 9.27 19.95
C SER A 249 -18.44 8.20 20.93
N ILE A 250 -19.03 8.62 22.05
CA ILE A 250 -19.60 7.72 23.05
C ILE A 250 -21.06 8.06 23.21
N GLN A 251 -21.90 7.03 23.22
CA GLN A 251 -23.31 7.16 23.54
C GLN A 251 -23.69 6.10 24.57
N LYS A 252 -24.49 6.48 25.56
CA LYS A 252 -25.15 5.50 26.42
C LYS A 252 -26.45 5.09 25.74
N LYS A 253 -26.61 3.79 25.47
CA LYS A 253 -27.80 3.18 24.87
C LYS A 253 -28.29 2.08 25.80
N ASP A 254 -29.48 2.27 26.36
CA ASP A 254 -30.04 1.40 27.39
C ASP A 254 -29.08 1.25 28.59
N GLN A 255 -28.69 0.02 28.93
CA GLN A 255 -27.74 -0.29 30.00
C GLN A 255 -26.28 -0.37 29.53
N ALA A 256 -25.99 -0.09 28.26
CA ALA A 256 -24.64 -0.21 27.70
C ALA A 256 -24.12 1.12 27.14
N PHE A 257 -22.80 1.25 27.10
CA PHE A 257 -22.11 2.28 26.36
C PHE A 257 -21.72 1.74 24.98
N ILE A 258 -21.91 2.58 23.96
CA ILE A 258 -21.50 2.35 22.58
C ILE A 258 -20.39 3.35 22.26
N VAL A 259 -19.26 2.87 21.76
CA VAL A 259 -18.21 3.70 21.19
C VAL A 259 -18.30 3.61 19.67
N SER A 260 -18.49 4.74 19.00
CA SER A 260 -18.54 4.79 17.54
C SER A 260 -17.25 5.37 16.99
N LEU A 261 -16.70 4.73 15.95
CA LEU A 261 -15.54 5.19 15.20
C LEU A 261 -16.00 5.55 13.78
N LYS A 262 -15.74 6.78 13.38
CA LYS A 262 -15.98 7.28 12.03
C LYS A 262 -14.69 7.81 11.42
N ILE A 263 -14.38 7.38 10.21
CA ILE A 263 -13.18 7.79 9.46
C ILE A 263 -13.65 8.21 8.08
N LYS A 264 -13.28 9.42 7.65
CA LYS A 264 -13.61 9.92 6.31
C LYS A 264 -12.38 9.83 5.39
N ASN A 265 -12.61 10.01 4.10
CA ASN A 265 -11.58 9.99 3.04
C ASN A 265 -10.83 8.66 2.94
N VAL A 266 -11.54 7.53 3.12
CA VAL A 266 -10.97 6.18 3.04
C VAL A 266 -11.43 5.48 1.77
N GLY A 267 -10.55 5.34 0.78
CA GLY A 267 -10.88 4.73 -0.51
C GLY A 267 -10.76 3.21 -0.58
N HIS A 268 -10.17 2.54 0.39
CA HIS A 268 -9.93 1.08 0.39
C HIS A 268 -10.11 0.49 1.78
N VAL A 269 -10.09 -0.84 1.92
CA VAL A 269 -10.20 -1.51 3.22
C VAL A 269 -9.11 -1.05 4.18
N TRP A 270 -9.40 -0.99 5.48
CA TRP A 270 -8.46 -0.56 6.52
C TRP A 270 -8.32 -1.60 7.64
N PRO A 271 -7.13 -2.17 7.87
CA PRO A 271 -5.88 -1.97 7.12
C PRO A 271 -5.84 -2.73 5.78
N THR A 272 -5.39 -2.09 4.70
CA THR A 272 -5.01 -2.78 3.44
C THR A 272 -3.52 -3.18 3.47
N GLY A 273 -3.05 -3.89 2.44
CA GLY A 273 -1.64 -4.22 2.22
C GLY A 273 -1.26 -5.60 2.77
N ASP A 274 -0.13 -5.64 3.48
CA ASP A 274 0.38 -6.81 4.20
C ASP A 274 -0.72 -7.43 5.09
N TYR A 275 -0.89 -8.75 4.98
CA TYR A 275 -1.96 -9.50 5.61
C TYR A 275 -1.76 -9.76 7.11
N PHE A 276 -0.57 -9.52 7.64
CA PHE A 276 -0.33 -9.55 9.08
C PHE A 276 -0.81 -8.29 9.80
N ARG A 277 -1.21 -7.25 9.04
CA ARG A 277 -1.68 -5.98 9.62
C ARG A 277 -2.97 -6.17 10.39
N GLN A 278 -3.02 -5.52 11.56
CA GLN A 278 -4.21 -5.46 12.39
C GLN A 278 -4.42 -4.02 12.88
N ILE A 279 -5.68 -3.60 12.92
CA ILE A 279 -6.09 -2.45 13.74
C ILE A 279 -6.62 -2.99 15.06
N ARG A 280 -6.10 -2.49 16.17
CA ARG A 280 -6.59 -2.78 17.52
C ARG A 280 -7.22 -1.54 18.12
N ILE A 281 -8.45 -1.68 18.59
CA ILE A 281 -9.18 -0.64 19.30
C ILE A 281 -9.31 -1.10 20.74
N ARG A 282 -8.59 -0.43 21.63
CA ARG A 282 -8.54 -0.73 23.06
C ARG A 282 -9.38 0.29 23.80
N ILE A 283 -10.26 -0.18 24.68
CA ILE A 283 -11.18 0.65 25.45
C ILE A 283 -11.08 0.22 26.91
N LEU A 284 -10.47 1.08 27.72
CA LEU A 284 -10.38 0.94 29.17
C LEU A 284 -11.55 1.70 29.81
N ARG A 285 -12.28 1.01 30.68
CA ARG A 285 -13.48 1.51 31.35
C ARG A 285 -13.15 2.07 32.74
N GLU A 286 -14.06 2.86 33.30
CA GLU A 286 -13.90 3.44 34.66
C GLU A 286 -13.81 2.37 35.76
N ASP A 287 -14.39 1.19 35.53
CA ASP A 287 -14.31 0.03 36.45
C ASP A 287 -13.02 -0.79 36.32
N GLY A 288 -12.07 -0.35 35.49
CA GLY A 288 -10.79 -1.01 35.26
C GLY A 288 -10.81 -2.15 34.24
N ARG A 289 -11.98 -2.54 33.69
CA ARG A 289 -12.06 -3.57 32.64
C ARG A 289 -11.62 -3.01 31.29
N GLU A 290 -10.85 -3.79 30.53
CA GLU A 290 -10.47 -3.49 29.15
C GLU A 290 -11.24 -4.35 28.14
N ARG A 291 -11.60 -3.74 27.01
CA ARG A 291 -12.09 -4.42 25.80
C ARG A 291 -11.17 -4.11 24.64
N ILE A 292 -10.80 -5.14 23.89
CA ILE A 292 -9.95 -5.02 22.70
C ILE A 292 -10.71 -5.57 21.50
N PHE A 293 -10.89 -4.74 20.47
CA PHE A 293 -11.45 -5.14 19.18
C PHE A 293 -10.31 -5.23 18.17
N ILE A 294 -10.24 -6.34 17.44
CA ILE A 294 -9.17 -6.62 16.47
C ILE A 294 -9.78 -6.69 15.07
N HIS A 295 -9.34 -5.81 14.19
CA HIS A 295 -9.74 -5.75 12.79
C HIS A 295 -8.60 -6.25 11.92
N SER A 296 -8.79 -7.42 11.31
CA SER A 296 -7.79 -8.11 10.51
C SER A 296 -8.43 -9.13 9.58
N ARG A 297 -7.65 -9.63 8.61
CA ARG A 297 -8.02 -10.74 7.73
C ARG A 297 -6.90 -11.77 7.78
N THR A 298 -7.19 -12.95 8.32
CA THR A 298 -6.21 -14.02 8.49
C THR A 298 -6.44 -15.11 7.43
N PRO A 299 -5.37 -15.61 6.78
CA PRO A 299 -5.53 -16.76 5.90
C PRO A 299 -5.78 -18.02 6.73
N THR A 300 -6.60 -18.95 6.22
CA THR A 300 -6.88 -20.24 6.89
C THR A 300 -5.75 -21.24 6.71
N SER A 301 -4.88 -21.04 5.72
CA SER A 301 -3.66 -21.81 5.47
C SER A 301 -2.62 -20.90 4.81
N LEU A 302 -1.34 -21.14 5.08
CA LEU A 302 -0.22 -20.48 4.40
C LEU A 302 0.37 -21.32 3.26
N THR A 303 0.14 -22.63 3.26
CA THR A 303 0.63 -23.54 2.20
C THR A 303 -0.29 -23.57 0.98
N GLU A 304 -1.60 -23.41 1.22
CA GLU A 304 -2.61 -23.24 0.18
C GLU A 304 -3.49 -22.05 0.57
N PRO A 305 -3.02 -20.81 0.29
CA PRO A 305 -3.63 -19.61 0.81
C PRO A 305 -5.11 -19.52 0.45
N LYS A 306 -5.95 -19.44 1.48
CA LYS A 306 -7.38 -19.14 1.37
C LYS A 306 -7.74 -18.15 2.46
N TRP A 307 -8.53 -17.13 2.11
CA TRP A 307 -8.97 -16.16 3.10
C TRP A 307 -10.05 -16.76 4.00
N GLY A 308 -9.91 -16.53 5.30
CA GLY A 308 -11.01 -16.70 6.25
C GLY A 308 -11.96 -15.50 6.21
N ASN A 309 -12.67 -15.29 7.31
CA ASN A 309 -13.50 -14.10 7.47
C ASN A 309 -12.63 -12.82 7.44
N ASP A 310 -13.14 -11.79 6.78
CA ASP A 310 -12.53 -10.46 6.73
C ASP A 310 -13.22 -9.56 7.78
N TYR A 311 -12.52 -9.25 8.86
CA TYR A 311 -13.00 -8.35 9.92
C TYR A 311 -12.38 -6.94 9.80
N ARG A 312 -11.67 -6.67 8.70
CA ARG A 312 -11.11 -5.35 8.46
C ARG A 312 -12.23 -4.34 8.22
N LEU A 313 -11.89 -3.07 8.33
CA LEU A 313 -12.86 -2.00 8.25
C LEU A 313 -13.07 -1.61 6.78
N HIS A 314 -14.23 -1.99 6.23
CA HIS A 314 -14.60 -1.69 4.85
C HIS A 314 -15.24 -0.31 4.75
N PRO A 315 -14.74 0.60 3.89
CA PRO A 315 -15.40 1.89 3.68
C PRO A 315 -16.70 1.73 2.89
N LYS A 316 -17.73 2.48 3.29
CA LYS A 316 -18.92 2.77 2.51
C LYS A 316 -18.84 4.23 2.08
N GLN A 317 -18.82 4.50 0.78
CA GLN A 317 -18.80 5.86 0.25
C GLN A 317 -17.67 6.74 0.81
N SER A 318 -16.43 6.23 0.81
CA SER A 318 -15.25 6.87 1.40
C SER A 318 -15.27 7.08 2.92
N VAL A 319 -16.19 6.42 3.62
CA VAL A 319 -16.36 6.54 5.06
C VAL A 319 -16.37 5.16 5.72
N ILE A 320 -15.54 4.97 6.74
CA ILE A 320 -15.68 3.85 7.67
C ILE A 320 -16.53 4.35 8.84
N GLN A 321 -17.57 3.61 9.20
CA GLN A 321 -18.36 3.86 10.41
C GLN A 321 -18.69 2.55 11.09
N VAL A 322 -18.26 2.40 12.35
CA VAL A 322 -18.40 1.16 13.13
C VAL A 322 -18.69 1.48 14.59
N GLU A 323 -19.40 0.58 15.27
CA GLU A 323 -19.86 0.76 16.65
C GLU A 323 -19.43 -0.42 17.52
N TYR A 324 -19.01 -0.12 18.74
CA TYR A 324 -18.52 -1.09 19.72
C TYR A 324 -19.35 -1.01 20.98
N ASN A 325 -20.07 -2.10 21.30
CA ASN A 325 -20.70 -2.24 22.61
C ASN A 325 -19.63 -2.60 23.65
N VAL A 326 -19.49 -1.75 24.68
CA VAL A 326 -18.47 -1.89 25.71
C VAL A 326 -19.03 -2.15 27.11
N GLY A 327 -20.34 -2.41 27.20
CA GLY A 327 -21.02 -2.77 28.43
C GLY A 327 -21.42 -1.57 29.28
N ASP A 328 -21.71 -1.82 30.55
CA ASP A 328 -22.43 -0.94 31.49
C ASP A 328 -21.61 0.14 32.21
N SER A 329 -20.28 0.12 32.05
CA SER A 329 -19.36 1.08 32.67
C SER A 329 -18.76 1.97 31.61
N LYS A 330 -18.66 3.25 31.96
CA LYS A 330 -18.31 4.32 31.05
C LYS A 330 -16.88 4.12 30.51
N PRO A 331 -16.68 4.31 29.19
CA PRO A 331 -15.33 4.32 28.60
C PRO A 331 -14.54 5.50 29.13
N LYS A 332 -13.34 5.24 29.63
CA LYS A 332 -12.43 6.25 30.19
C LYS A 332 -11.31 6.59 29.20
N TYR A 333 -10.71 5.57 28.59
CA TYR A 333 -9.53 5.72 27.74
C TYR A 333 -9.59 4.82 26.51
N CYS A 334 -9.24 5.38 25.37
CA CYS A 334 -9.34 4.77 24.06
C CYS A 334 -7.99 4.83 23.37
N ALA A 335 -7.56 3.72 22.79
CA ALA A 335 -6.40 3.67 21.91
C ALA A 335 -6.74 2.96 20.61
N ILE A 336 -6.24 3.50 19.49
CA ILE A 336 -6.30 2.89 18.17
C ILE A 336 -4.87 2.65 17.73
N GLU A 337 -4.50 1.38 17.56
CA GLU A 337 -3.14 0.96 17.26
C GLU A 337 -3.11 0.17 15.94
N MET A 338 -2.16 0.50 15.07
CA MET A 338 -1.81 -0.34 13.94
C MET A 338 -0.68 -1.28 14.35
N HIS A 339 -0.96 -2.57 14.34
CA HIS A 339 0.04 -3.62 14.50
C HIS A 339 0.46 -4.10 13.12
N LYS A 340 1.67 -3.75 12.68
CA LYS A 340 2.17 -4.04 11.32
C LYS A 340 2.33 -5.54 11.07
N GLN A 341 2.60 -6.31 12.12
CA GLN A 341 2.82 -7.76 12.10
C GLN A 341 2.00 -8.47 13.20
N GLY A 342 0.78 -8.01 13.44
CA GLY A 342 -0.05 -8.43 14.57
C GLY A 342 -0.38 -9.93 14.59
N GLY A 343 -0.52 -10.56 13.42
CA GLY A 343 -0.78 -12.00 13.29
C GLY A 343 0.35 -12.90 13.80
N ILE A 344 1.59 -12.39 13.82
CA ILE A 344 2.79 -13.12 14.24
C ILE A 344 3.58 -12.39 15.33
N GLN A 345 2.92 -11.48 16.06
CA GLN A 345 3.56 -10.62 17.06
C GLN A 345 4.43 -11.38 18.08
N ASN A 346 3.95 -12.55 18.54
CA ASN A 346 4.61 -13.31 19.59
C ASN A 346 5.90 -13.96 19.09
N LEU A 347 5.96 -14.29 17.80
CA LEU A 347 7.17 -14.81 17.17
C LEU A 347 8.20 -13.69 17.05
N ILE A 348 7.80 -12.55 16.49
CA ILE A 348 8.71 -11.41 16.30
C ILE A 348 9.22 -10.88 17.64
N MET A 349 8.36 -10.72 18.66
CA MET A 349 8.76 -10.27 19.99
C MET A 349 9.82 -11.16 20.64
N LYS A 350 9.79 -12.48 20.41
CA LYS A 350 10.82 -13.41 20.90
C LYS A 350 12.17 -13.19 20.22
N GLU A 351 12.16 -12.73 18.97
CA GLU A 351 13.37 -12.56 18.17
C GLU A 351 14.02 -11.18 18.35
N VAL A 352 13.22 -10.11 18.32
CA VAL A 352 13.74 -8.73 18.36
C VAL A 352 13.60 -8.08 19.74
N GLY A 353 12.92 -8.75 20.68
CA GLY A 353 12.57 -8.23 21.99
C GLY A 353 11.32 -7.34 21.98
N LYS A 354 10.63 -7.31 23.13
CA LYS A 354 9.36 -6.56 23.30
C LYS A 354 9.51 -5.07 23.00
N LYS A 355 10.53 -4.41 23.55
CA LYS A 355 10.74 -2.96 23.37
C LYS A 355 10.89 -2.58 21.89
N THR A 356 11.71 -3.33 21.15
CA THR A 356 11.91 -3.15 19.71
C THR A 356 10.61 -3.40 18.94
N TYR A 357 9.87 -4.45 19.31
CA TYR A 357 8.59 -4.73 18.69
C TYR A 357 7.61 -3.55 18.85
N GLU A 358 7.46 -3.05 20.08
CA GLU A 358 6.57 -1.93 20.39
C GLU A 358 6.96 -0.65 19.64
N SER A 359 8.25 -0.31 19.56
CA SER A 359 8.71 0.91 18.87
C SER A 359 8.65 0.82 17.34
N THR A 360 8.74 -0.38 16.77
CA THR A 360 8.98 -0.56 15.32
C THR A 360 7.77 -1.15 14.60
N PHE A 361 7.07 -2.10 15.23
CA PHE A 361 5.99 -2.88 14.65
C PHE A 361 4.60 -2.41 15.08
N ILE A 362 4.52 -1.60 16.14
CA ILE A 362 3.28 -0.93 16.55
C ILE A 362 3.35 0.54 16.15
N ARG A 363 2.23 1.08 15.70
CA ARG A 363 2.04 2.51 15.50
C ARG A 363 0.76 2.95 16.19
N ASN A 364 0.87 3.89 17.11
CA ASN A 364 -0.29 4.50 17.77
C ASN A 364 -0.91 5.52 16.80
N ILE A 365 -2.19 5.34 16.48
CA ILE A 365 -2.98 6.24 15.64
C ILE A 365 -3.74 7.23 16.52
N TYR A 366 -4.26 6.73 17.64
CA TYR A 366 -4.93 7.52 18.66
C TYR A 366 -4.63 6.93 20.02
N GLU A 367 -4.46 7.78 21.01
CA GLU A 367 -4.31 7.36 22.40
C GLU A 367 -4.72 8.51 23.32
N GLY A 368 -5.79 8.33 24.10
CA GLY A 368 -6.32 9.39 24.94
C GLY A 368 -7.67 9.08 25.60
N ALA A 369 -8.29 10.11 26.18
CA ALA A 369 -9.61 9.98 26.77
C ALA A 369 -10.63 9.53 25.70
N CYS A 370 -11.49 8.56 26.01
CA CYS A 370 -12.59 8.27 25.12
C CYS A 370 -13.52 9.50 25.09
N ALA A 371 -13.43 10.32 24.06
CA ALA A 371 -14.21 11.55 23.92
C ALA A 371 -14.35 11.89 22.44
N THR A 372 -15.29 12.81 22.14
CA THR A 372 -15.45 13.30 20.77
C THR A 372 -14.25 14.09 20.34
N VAL A 373 -13.40 13.50 19.49
CA VAL A 373 -12.31 14.21 18.86
C VAL A 373 -12.82 14.77 17.54
N ASN A 374 -13.07 16.09 17.52
CA ASN A 374 -13.59 16.81 16.35
C ASN A 374 -12.48 17.37 15.45
N GLU A 375 -11.24 17.43 15.92
CA GLU A 375 -10.08 17.87 15.16
C GLU A 375 -9.31 16.66 14.56
N PRO A 376 -8.62 16.80 13.42
CA PRO A 376 -7.66 15.81 12.96
C PRO A 376 -6.65 15.50 14.06
N LEU A 377 -6.29 14.22 14.21
CA LEU A 377 -5.47 13.74 15.31
C LEU A 377 -3.97 14.07 15.14
N ASP A 378 -3.57 15.32 14.86
CA ASP A 378 -2.14 15.72 14.87
C ASP A 378 -1.94 17.05 15.59
N LYS A 379 -1.72 16.96 16.90
CA LYS A 379 -0.92 17.96 17.61
C LYS A 379 0.01 17.20 18.56
N LYS A 380 1.05 16.56 18.04
CA LYS A 380 2.28 16.29 18.80
C LYS A 380 3.48 16.04 17.90
#